data_AF-T1JY38-F1
#
_entry.id   AF-T1JY38-F1
#
_cell.length_a   1.000
_cell.length_b   1.000
_cell.length_c   1.000
_cell.angle_alpha   90.00
_cell.angle_beta   90.00
_cell.angle_gamma   90.00
#
_symmetry.space_group_name_H-M   'P 1'
#
loop_
_entity.id
_entity.type
_entity.pdbx_description
1 polymer ?
#
loop_
_entity_poly.entity_id
_entity_poly.type
_entity_poly.pdbx_seq_one_letter_code
_entity_poly.pdbx_strand_id
1 'polypeptide(L)'
;MDLKDKIDPMIDEVRHQAMRKLEENGKKDELKRMLRNRLNENQFDEKVAELCKNYMKDKNIETLTVDEILRNVTPEAHRIVPDSVKRELLTAIKGLITGDQQ
;
A
#
# COMPACT_ATOMS: atom_id res chain seq x y z
N MET A 1 15.36 -21.52 -20.89
CA MET A 1 15.37 -20.81 -19.60
C MET A 1 15.22 -19.35 -19.95
N ASP A 2 14.03 -18.80 -19.71
CA ASP A 2 13.66 -17.49 -20.24
C ASP A 2 14.43 -16.39 -19.51
N LEU A 3 14.72 -15.29 -20.21
CA LEU A 3 15.44 -14.14 -19.63
C LEU A 3 14.70 -13.58 -18.40
N LYS A 4 13.36 -13.72 -18.37
CA LYS A 4 12.48 -13.34 -17.26
C LYS A 4 12.76 -14.18 -16.00
N ASP A 5 13.00 -15.48 -16.16
CA ASP A 5 13.24 -16.42 -15.06
C ASP A 5 14.53 -16.10 -14.26
N LYS A 6 15.48 -15.37 -14.87
CA LYS A 6 16.71 -14.91 -14.19
C LYS A 6 16.61 -13.48 -13.66
N ILE A 7 15.80 -12.63 -14.30
CA ILE A 7 15.64 -11.23 -13.93
C ILE A 7 14.75 -11.09 -12.69
N ASP A 8 13.66 -11.85 -12.61
CA ASP A 8 12.72 -11.81 -11.49
C ASP A 8 13.36 -12.10 -10.11
N PRO A 9 14.17 -13.17 -9.93
CA PRO A 9 14.82 -13.42 -8.64
C PRO A 9 15.84 -12.34 -8.25
N MET A 10 16.50 -11.71 -9.24
CA MET A 10 17.45 -10.63 -8.97
C MET A 10 16.72 -9.35 -8.52
N ILE A 11 15.61 -9.01 -9.17
CA ILE A 11 14.76 -7.87 -8.78
C ILE A 11 14.18 -8.10 -7.37
N ASP A 12 13.76 -9.32 -7.06
CA ASP A 12 13.21 -9.66 -5.76
C ASP A 12 14.24 -9.58 -4.63
N GLU A 13 15.49 -10.01 -4.87
CA GLU A 13 16.59 -9.84 -3.91
C GLU A 13 16.91 -8.37 -3.66
N VAL A 14 16.99 -7.55 -4.72
CA VAL A 14 17.21 -6.10 -4.59
C VAL A 14 16.07 -5.45 -3.79
N ARG A 15 14.82 -5.85 -4.03
CA ARG A 15 13.66 -5.38 -3.27
C ARG A 15 13.77 -5.78 -1.79
N HIS A 16 14.15 -7.03 -1.50
CA HIS A 16 14.34 -7.52 -0.14
C HIS A 16 15.42 -6.73 0.60
N GLN A 17 16.56 -6.48 -0.04
CA GLN A 17 17.64 -5.70 0.55
C GLN A 17 17.23 -4.25 0.81
N ALA A 18 16.50 -3.63 -0.11
CA ALA A 18 15.94 -2.29 0.09
C ALA A 18 14.96 -2.25 1.27
N MET A 19 14.04 -3.23 1.37
CA MET A 19 13.08 -3.30 2.47
C MET A 19 13.78 -3.50 3.83
N ARG A 20 14.77 -4.40 3.91
CA ARG A 20 15.57 -4.59 5.13
C ARG A 20 16.25 -3.31 5.58
N LYS A 21 16.93 -2.59 4.66
CA LYS A 21 17.58 -1.30 4.98
C LYS A 21 16.60 -0.23 5.46
N LEU A 22 15.38 -0.22 4.94
CA LEU A 22 14.34 0.72 5.38
C LEU A 22 13.81 0.35 6.78
N GLU A 23 13.74 -0.95 7.11
CA GLU A 23 13.34 -1.44 8.43
C GLU A 23 14.40 -1.16 9.50
N GLU A 24 15.66 -1.54 9.24
CA GLU A 24 16.77 -1.39 10.20
C GLU A 24 17.01 0.07 10.61
N ASN A 25 16.74 1.01 9.71
CA ASN A 25 16.92 2.45 9.96
C ASN A 25 15.64 3.16 10.44
N GLY A 26 14.55 2.42 10.74
CA GLY A 26 13.26 2.98 11.15
C GLY A 26 12.49 3.78 10.08
N LYS A 27 13.08 3.97 8.90
CA LYS A 27 12.53 4.70 7.75
C LYS A 27 11.22 4.11 7.23
N LYS A 28 11.01 2.80 7.39
CA LYS A 28 9.74 2.15 7.03
C LYS A 28 8.56 2.72 7.82
N ASP A 29 8.72 2.96 9.12
CA ASP A 29 7.63 3.47 9.95
C ASP A 29 7.35 4.96 9.70
N GLU A 30 8.39 5.72 9.34
CA GLU A 30 8.23 7.08 8.82
C GLU A 30 7.42 7.11 7.52
N LEU A 31 7.74 6.25 6.54
CA LEU A 31 6.98 6.13 5.30
C LEU A 31 5.52 5.73 5.55
N LYS A 32 5.26 4.79 6.47
CA LYS A 32 3.89 4.42 6.86
C LYS A 32 3.14 5.59 7.47
N ARG A 33 3.78 6.37 8.35
CA ARG A 33 3.18 7.56 8.97
C ARG A 33 2.84 8.62 7.92
N MET A 34 3.78 8.91 7.01
CA MET A 34 3.56 9.83 5.89
C MET A 34 2.38 9.38 5.03
N LEU A 35 2.34 8.11 4.62
CA LEU A 35 1.24 7.55 3.85
C LEU A 35 -0.10 7.70 4.60
N ARG A 36 -0.13 7.35 5.89
CA ARG A 36 -1.35 7.47 6.71
C ARG A 36 -1.85 8.91 6.78
N ASN A 37 -0.96 9.88 6.97
CA ASN A 37 -1.32 11.29 6.98
C ASN A 37 -1.93 11.73 5.65
N ARG A 38 -1.31 11.38 4.52
CA ARG A 38 -1.81 11.71 3.18
C ARG A 38 -3.16 11.08 2.86
N LEU A 39 -3.37 9.84 3.31
CA LEU A 39 -4.66 9.17 3.16
C LEU A 39 -5.74 9.87 3.98
N ASN A 40 -5.45 10.23 5.24
CA ASN A 40 -6.37 10.96 6.10
C ASN A 40 -6.74 12.35 5.55
N GLU A 41 -5.77 13.10 5.02
CA GLU A 41 -5.99 14.41 4.36
C GLU A 41 -6.99 14.31 3.19
N ASN A 42 -7.10 13.12 2.58
CA ASN A 42 -8.00 12.84 1.47
C ASN A 42 -9.27 12.08 1.88
N GLN A 43 -9.60 12.03 3.19
CA GLN A 43 -10.77 11.33 3.74
C GLN A 43 -10.84 9.87 3.29
N PHE A 44 -9.67 9.21 3.20
CA PHE A 44 -9.60 7.85 2.69
C PHE A 44 -10.33 6.84 3.58
N ASP A 45 -10.27 7.03 4.90
CA ASP A 45 -11.01 6.24 5.88
C ASP A 45 -12.53 6.34 5.68
N GLU A 46 -13.06 7.53 5.43
CA GLU A 46 -14.48 7.74 5.12
C GLU A 46 -14.87 7.04 3.81
N LYS A 47 -14.04 7.17 2.76
CA LYS A 47 -14.26 6.49 1.48
C LYS A 47 -14.24 4.97 1.62
N VAL A 48 -13.32 4.42 2.42
CA VAL A 48 -13.28 2.97 2.71
C VAL A 48 -14.51 2.55 3.51
N ALA A 49 -14.96 3.34 4.48
CA ALA A 49 -16.20 3.08 5.21
C ALA A 49 -17.41 3.07 4.27
N GLU A 50 -17.46 3.97 3.29
CA GLU A 50 -18.50 3.98 2.25
C GLU A 50 -18.44 2.74 1.37
N LEU A 51 -17.25 2.31 0.92
CA LEU A 51 -17.07 1.07 0.17
C LEU A 51 -17.57 -0.15 0.97
N CYS A 52 -17.23 -0.24 2.26
CA CYS A 52 -17.75 -1.29 3.13
C CYS A 52 -19.28 -1.26 3.20
N LYS A 53 -19.87 -0.08 3.46
CA LYS A 53 -21.34 0.07 3.52
C LYS A 53 -22.00 -0.35 2.21
N ASN A 54 -21.47 0.08 1.08
CA ASN A 54 -22.00 -0.26 -0.24
C ASN A 54 -21.89 -1.76 -0.53
N TYR A 55 -20.79 -2.41 -0.15
CA TYR A 55 -20.64 -3.86 -0.28
C TYR A 55 -21.66 -4.64 0.56
N MET A 56 -21.99 -4.13 1.75
CA MET A 56 -22.91 -4.79 2.68
C MET A 56 -24.40 -4.60 2.34
N LYS A 57 -24.77 -3.57 1.55
CA LYS A 57 -26.18 -3.20 1.28
C LYS A 57 -27.03 -4.36 0.75
N ASP A 58 -26.46 -5.17 -0.13
CA ASP A 58 -27.19 -6.26 -0.82
C ASP A 58 -26.82 -7.66 -0.29
N LYS A 59 -26.21 -7.73 0.90
CA LYS A 59 -25.72 -8.97 1.51
C LYS A 59 -26.56 -9.35 2.73
N ASN A 60 -26.68 -10.66 2.98
CA ASN A 60 -27.24 -11.14 4.24
C ASN A 60 -26.21 -10.94 5.38
N ILE A 61 -26.49 -9.98 6.26
CA ILE A 61 -25.61 -9.58 7.37
C ILE A 61 -25.34 -10.75 8.32
N GLU A 62 -26.31 -11.65 8.52
CA GLU A 62 -26.15 -12.79 9.46
C GLU A 62 -25.07 -13.78 9.01
N THR A 63 -24.82 -13.86 7.70
CA THR A 63 -23.82 -14.78 7.11
C THR A 63 -22.53 -14.06 6.72
N LEU A 64 -22.52 -12.73 6.73
CA LEU A 64 -21.41 -11.95 6.22
C LEU A 64 -20.26 -11.91 7.22
N THR A 65 -19.05 -12.21 6.74
CA THR A 65 -17.84 -12.21 7.56
C THR A 65 -16.94 -11.02 7.25
N VAL A 66 -16.17 -10.58 8.24
CA VAL A 66 -15.15 -9.52 8.05
C VAL A 66 -14.15 -9.92 6.96
N ASP A 67 -13.73 -11.19 6.92
CA ASP A 67 -12.81 -11.67 5.89
C ASP A 67 -13.41 -11.57 4.48
N GLU A 68 -14.71 -11.81 4.31
CA GLU A 68 -15.38 -11.61 3.02
C GLU A 68 -15.40 -10.12 2.64
N ILE A 69 -15.68 -9.24 3.59
CA ILE A 69 -15.63 -7.79 3.36
C ILE A 69 -14.22 -7.37 2.95
N LEU A 70 -13.19 -7.81 3.68
CA LEU A 70 -11.80 -7.49 3.36
C LEU A 70 -11.40 -7.98 1.96
N ARG A 71 -11.72 -9.25 1.63
CA ARG A 71 -11.41 -9.83 0.32
C ARG A 71 -11.99 -9.02 -0.85
N ASN A 72 -13.16 -8.42 -0.67
CA ASN A 72 -13.84 -7.66 -1.73
C ASN A 72 -13.56 -6.16 -1.69
N VAL A 73 -13.44 -5.56 -0.51
CA VAL A 73 -13.26 -4.11 -0.35
C VAL A 73 -11.79 -3.70 -0.49
N THR A 74 -10.83 -4.50 -0.04
CA THR A 74 -9.40 -4.13 -0.11
C THR A 74 -8.92 -3.79 -1.53
N PRO A 75 -9.28 -4.56 -2.58
CA PRO A 75 -8.94 -4.18 -3.96
C PRO A 75 -9.52 -2.83 -4.39
N GLU A 76 -10.77 -2.53 -4.03
CA GLU A 76 -11.38 -1.23 -4.34
C GLU A 76 -10.72 -0.09 -3.56
N ALA A 77 -10.44 -0.31 -2.26
CA ALA A 77 -9.72 0.62 -1.42
C ALA A 77 -8.33 0.96 -2.02
N HIS A 78 -7.61 -0.02 -2.56
CA HIS A 78 -6.33 0.22 -3.24
C HIS A 78 -6.48 1.06 -4.52
N ARG A 79 -7.58 0.90 -5.27
CA ARG A 79 -7.82 1.66 -6.51
C ARG A 79 -8.10 3.13 -6.24
N ILE A 80 -8.81 3.45 -5.17
CA ILE A 80 -9.17 4.83 -4.82
C ILE A 80 -8.01 5.61 -4.17
N VAL A 81 -6.85 4.98 -3.94
CA VAL A 81 -5.64 5.70 -3.51
C VAL A 81 -5.21 6.67 -4.61
N PRO A 82 -5.13 7.99 -4.33
CA PRO A 82 -4.75 8.98 -5.34
C PRO A 82 -3.33 8.77 -5.90
N ASP A 83 -3.15 8.99 -7.20
CA ASP A 83 -1.84 8.84 -7.85
C ASP A 83 -0.81 9.88 -7.38
N SER A 84 -1.26 11.03 -6.87
CA SER A 84 -0.39 11.99 -6.18
C SER A 84 0.29 11.36 -4.97
N VAL A 85 -0.47 10.66 -4.12
CA VAL A 85 0.04 9.98 -2.93
C VAL A 85 0.99 8.84 -3.30
N LYS A 86 0.66 8.04 -4.32
CA LYS A 86 1.56 6.99 -4.83
C LYS A 86 2.89 7.57 -5.32
N ARG A 87 2.85 8.67 -6.07
CA ARG A 87 4.05 9.34 -6.60
C ARG A 87 4.91 9.95 -5.49
N GLU A 88 4.30 10.60 -4.51
CA GLU A 88 4.99 11.14 -3.34
C GLU A 88 5.67 10.02 -2.56
N LEU A 89 4.95 8.92 -2.28
CA LEU A 89 5.51 7.77 -1.58
C LEU A 89 6.68 7.13 -2.35
N LEU A 90 6.55 6.98 -3.67
CA LEU A 90 7.62 6.45 -4.51
C LEU A 90 8.85 7.36 -4.51
N THR A 91 8.66 8.68 -4.52
CA THR A 91 9.75 9.66 -4.46
C THR A 91 10.48 9.59 -3.12
N ALA A 92 9.74 9.51 -2.01
CA ALA A 92 10.32 9.34 -0.69
C ALA A 92 11.10 8.02 -0.58
N ILE A 93 10.55 6.89 -1.05
CA ILE A 93 11.25 5.59 -1.08
C ILE A 93 12.56 5.70 -1.88
N LYS A 94 12.54 6.33 -3.06
CA LYS A 94 13.73 6.52 -3.89
C LYS A 94 14.81 7.32 -3.14
N GLY A 95 14.47 8.46 -2.57
CA GLY A 95 15.45 9.28 -1.82
C GLY A 95 16.07 8.54 -0.64
N LEU A 96 15.28 7.71 0.06
CA LEU A 96 15.78 6.91 1.17
C LEU A 96 16.73 5.77 0.73
N ILE A 97 16.57 5.26 -0.48
CA ILE A 97 17.42 4.20 -1.06
C ILE A 97 18.68 4.78 -1.71
N THR A 98 18.57 5.92 -2.42
CA THR A 98 19.71 6.56 -3.10
C THR A 98 20.63 7.31 -2.14
N GLY A 99 20.17 7.60 -0.92
CA GLY A 99 20.97 8.32 0.07
C GLY A 99 21.00 9.83 -0.13
N ASP A 100 20.12 10.36 -0.98
CA ASP A 100 19.94 11.81 -1.15
C ASP A 100 19.19 12.35 0.07
N GLN A 101 19.94 12.56 1.16
CA GLN A 101 19.51 13.42 2.24
C GLN A 101 19.77 14.86 1.77
N GLN A 102 18.70 15.61 1.56
CA GLN A 102 18.77 17.07 1.60
C GLN A 102 18.88 17.51 3.06
#